data_AF-A0A161YBE7-F1
#
_entry.id   AF-A0A161YBE7-F1
#
_cell.length_a   1.000
_cell.length_b   1.000
_cell.length_c   1.000
_cell.angle_alpha   90.00
_cell.angle_beta   90.00
_cell.angle_gamma   90.00
#
_symmetry.space_group_name_H-M   'P 1'
#
loop_
_entity.id
_entity.type
_entity.pdbx_description
1 polymer ?
#
loop_
_entity_poly.entity_id
_entity_poly.type
_entity_poly.pdbx_seq_one_letter_code
_entity_poly.pdbx_strand_id
1 'polypeptide(L)'
;LSEVWSDFHFTERFPGHEEIRRYFHHVDATLGLRKDTIFDARVDEVKYDPAGRRWHFRTTKGLCATSKYAIFACGPMNKPYMPRFPNQDMFGGPVIHPSAWPSDLQLTGKKIGVIGQGASGLQIVQELAKVDCQLTVFVRNPCIAIPMHQRQLSNRESEEMKNYYDAIFTEAKFGSSSALPYNHNTDLLRCTTEAERAGLFERLWNRGGLGLTQSNYRDIAFDKTANACLYDFW
;
A
#
# COMPACT_ATOMS: atom_id res chain seq x y z
N LEU A 1 -12.89 -18.25 -7.62
CA LEU A 1 -11.60 -17.62 -7.27
C LEU A 1 -11.08 -18.08 -5.91
N SER A 2 -11.56 -19.19 -5.33
CA SER A 2 -10.85 -19.82 -4.23
C SER A 2 -9.51 -20.39 -4.70
N GLU A 3 -9.45 -20.77 -5.98
CA GLU A 3 -8.28 -21.35 -6.64
C GLU A 3 -7.03 -20.47 -6.59
N VAL A 4 -7.15 -19.14 -6.41
CA VAL A 4 -5.99 -18.21 -6.40
C VAL A 4 -5.37 -18.02 -5.01
N TRP A 5 -6.00 -18.54 -3.97
CA TRP A 5 -5.50 -18.42 -2.59
C TRP A 5 -5.44 -19.75 -1.85
N SER A 6 -6.10 -20.80 -2.35
CA SER A 6 -6.20 -22.10 -1.68
C SER A 6 -4.85 -22.78 -1.52
N ASP A 7 -3.91 -22.59 -2.45
CA ASP A 7 -2.60 -23.24 -2.49
C ASP A 7 -1.42 -22.25 -2.34
N PHE A 8 -1.72 -20.95 -2.17
CA PHE A 8 -0.71 -19.95 -1.86
C PHE A 8 -0.58 -19.74 -0.35
N HIS A 9 0.66 -19.61 0.12
CA HIS A 9 0.98 -19.29 1.51
C HIS A 9 1.85 -18.04 1.56
N PHE A 10 1.42 -17.08 2.38
CA PHE A 10 2.21 -15.90 2.70
C PHE A 10 3.17 -16.23 3.84
N THR A 11 4.39 -15.73 3.75
CA THR A 11 5.46 -15.96 4.72
C THR A 11 5.50 -14.91 5.83
N GLU A 12 4.85 -13.77 5.65
CA GLU A 12 4.80 -12.71 6.64
C GLU A 12 3.42 -12.05 6.71
N ARG A 13 3.11 -11.45 7.86
CA ARG A 13 1.81 -10.82 8.12
C ARG A 13 1.54 -9.64 7.18
N PHE A 14 2.59 -8.90 6.82
CA PHE A 14 2.54 -7.79 5.87
C PHE A 14 3.56 -8.03 4.74
N PRO A 15 3.21 -8.75 3.66
CA PRO A 15 4.14 -9.17 2.62
C PRO A 15 4.88 -8.02 1.94
N GLY A 16 6.20 -8.18 1.79
CA GLY A 16 7.05 -7.30 1.00
C GLY A 16 6.77 -7.39 -0.51
N HIS A 17 7.41 -6.51 -1.29
CA HIS A 17 7.10 -6.39 -2.72
C HIS A 17 7.43 -7.66 -3.53
N GLU A 18 8.44 -8.44 -3.14
CA GLU A 18 8.82 -9.67 -3.82
C GLU A 18 7.75 -10.75 -3.65
N GLU A 19 7.23 -10.91 -2.42
CA GLU A 19 6.16 -11.85 -2.13
C GLU A 19 4.85 -11.45 -2.80
N ILE A 20 4.52 -10.16 -2.83
CA ILE A 20 3.37 -9.66 -3.61
C ILE A 20 3.53 -9.97 -5.10
N ARG A 21 4.72 -9.76 -5.70
CA ARG A 21 4.97 -10.12 -7.11
C ARG A 21 4.82 -11.62 -7.33
N ARG A 22 5.33 -12.45 -6.41
CA ARG A 22 5.17 -13.91 -6.44
C ARG A 22 3.69 -14.30 -6.40
N TYR A 23 2.89 -13.63 -5.57
CA TYR A 23 1.44 -13.83 -5.52
C TYR A 23 0.77 -13.49 -6.86
N PHE A 24 1.08 -12.35 -7.48
CA PHE A 24 0.53 -12.01 -8.80
C PHE A 24 0.97 -12.97 -9.92
N HIS A 25 2.20 -13.49 -9.87
CA HIS A 25 2.65 -14.56 -10.77
C HIS A 25 1.86 -15.85 -10.57
N HIS A 26 1.56 -16.21 -9.32
CA HIS A 26 0.69 -17.34 -9.00
C HIS A 26 -0.73 -17.13 -9.55
N VAL A 27 -1.33 -15.95 -9.30
CA VAL A 27 -2.66 -15.60 -9.86
C VAL A 27 -2.70 -15.70 -11.38
N ASP A 28 -1.66 -15.19 -12.06
CA ASP A 28 -1.50 -15.30 -13.52
C ASP A 28 -1.47 -16.77 -13.97
N ALA A 29 -0.67 -17.62 -13.30
CA ALA A 29 -0.57 -19.03 -13.62
C ALA A 29 -1.90 -19.79 -13.39
N THR A 30 -2.60 -19.50 -12.29
CA THR A 30 -3.86 -20.14 -11.93
C THR A 30 -5.00 -19.76 -12.87
N LEU A 31 -5.08 -18.49 -13.28
CA LEU A 31 -6.18 -17.98 -14.12
C LEU A 31 -5.83 -17.89 -15.61
N GLY A 32 -4.56 -18.08 -15.98
CA GLY A 32 -4.08 -18.00 -17.35
C GLY A 32 -4.23 -16.60 -17.97
N LEU A 33 -3.90 -15.54 -17.23
CA LEU A 33 -4.18 -14.14 -17.62
C LEU A 33 -3.22 -13.59 -18.67
N ARG A 34 -1.97 -14.06 -18.66
CA ARG A 34 -0.90 -13.60 -19.56
C ARG A 34 -1.23 -13.74 -21.04
N LYS A 35 -2.03 -14.75 -21.41
CA LYS A 35 -2.44 -14.99 -22.80
C LYS A 35 -3.25 -13.84 -23.39
N ASP A 36 -3.96 -13.08 -22.55
CA ASP A 36 -4.82 -11.96 -22.91
C ASP A 36 -4.19 -10.60 -22.57
N THR A 37 -2.90 -10.58 -22.22
CA THR A 37 -2.19 -9.37 -21.75
C THR A 37 -1.05 -9.01 -22.70
N ILE A 38 -0.99 -7.74 -23.10
CA ILE A 38 0.14 -7.19 -23.87
C ILE A 38 0.96 -6.31 -22.92
N PHE A 39 2.16 -6.78 -22.58
CA PHE A 39 3.12 -6.04 -21.76
C PHE A 39 3.90 -5.02 -22.60
N ASP A 40 4.59 -4.10 -21.92
CA ASP A 40 5.39 -3.03 -22.54
C ASP A 40 4.62 -2.18 -23.57
N ALA A 41 3.31 -2.05 -23.37
CA ALA A 41 2.36 -1.41 -24.27
C ALA A 41 1.60 -0.28 -23.56
N ARG A 42 2.30 0.82 -23.28
CA ARG A 42 1.67 2.00 -22.65
C ARG A 42 0.70 2.66 -23.64
N VAL A 43 -0.59 2.64 -23.34
CA VAL A 43 -1.62 3.38 -24.09
C VAL A 43 -1.43 4.88 -23.88
N ASP A 44 -1.32 5.65 -24.97
CA ASP A 44 -1.13 7.11 -24.96
C ASP A 44 -2.25 7.87 -25.69
N GLU A 45 -3.11 7.17 -26.43
CA GLU A 45 -4.28 7.75 -27.08
C GLU A 45 -5.49 6.83 -26.93
N VAL A 46 -6.62 7.42 -26.56
CA VAL A 46 -7.92 6.74 -26.53
C VAL A 46 -8.97 7.64 -27.15
N LYS A 47 -9.69 7.15 -28.15
CA LYS A 47 -10.74 7.89 -28.87
C LYS A 47 -11.99 7.05 -29.01
N TYR A 48 -13.15 7.64 -28.80
CA TYR A 48 -14.42 7.00 -29.11
C TYR A 48 -14.88 7.42 -30.51
N ASP A 49 -15.24 6.45 -31.34
CA ASP A 49 -15.91 6.65 -32.63
C ASP A 49 -17.42 6.43 -32.45
N PRO A 50 -18.25 7.49 -32.52
CA PRO A 50 -19.70 7.37 -32.40
C PRO A 50 -20.35 6.64 -33.58
N ALA A 51 -19.79 6.75 -34.79
CA ALA A 51 -20.37 6.13 -35.98
C ALA A 51 -20.18 4.61 -35.94
N GLY A 52 -18.96 4.16 -35.64
CA GLY A 52 -18.63 2.74 -35.44
C GLY A 52 -19.02 2.19 -34.08
N ARG A 53 -19.41 3.04 -33.12
CA ARG A 53 -19.71 2.71 -31.72
C ARG A 53 -18.59 1.92 -31.05
N ARG A 54 -17.35 2.33 -31.29
CA ARG A 54 -16.13 1.65 -30.84
C ARG A 54 -15.14 2.61 -30.20
N TRP A 55 -14.34 2.08 -29.30
CA TRP A 55 -13.14 2.73 -28.78
C TRP A 55 -11.95 2.35 -29.65
N HIS A 56 -11.07 3.31 -29.89
CA HIS A 56 -9.78 3.17 -30.54
C HIS A 56 -8.69 3.50 -29.52
N PHE A 57 -7.67 2.66 -29.48
CA PHE A 57 -6.52 2.82 -28.60
C PHE A 57 -5.25 2.83 -29.43
N ARG A 58 -4.30 3.67 -29.06
CA ARG A 58 -2.92 3.65 -29.57
C ARG A 58 -1.96 3.55 -28.39
N THR A 59 -0.90 2.79 -28.56
CA THR A 59 0.22 2.72 -27.62
C THR A 59 1.38 3.57 -28.09
N THR A 60 2.29 3.89 -27.17
CA THR A 60 3.53 4.60 -27.48
C THR A 60 4.45 3.86 -28.45
N LYS A 61 4.25 2.55 -28.62
CA LYS A 61 4.99 1.71 -29.58
C LYS A 61 4.23 1.48 -30.88
N GLY A 62 3.12 2.20 -31.10
CA GLY A 62 2.35 2.17 -32.34
C GLY A 62 1.30 1.06 -32.45
N LEU A 63 1.20 0.16 -31.46
CA LEU A 63 0.14 -0.85 -31.44
C LEU A 63 -1.22 -0.14 -31.40
N CYS A 64 -2.12 -0.53 -32.29
CA CYS A 64 -3.49 -0.02 -32.35
C CYS A 64 -4.48 -1.14 -32.02
N ALA A 65 -5.51 -0.82 -31.24
CA ALA A 65 -6.57 -1.76 -30.89
C ALA A 65 -7.94 -1.08 -30.95
N THR A 66 -9.00 -1.87 -31.14
CA THR A 66 -10.37 -1.38 -31.02
C THR A 66 -11.21 -2.28 -30.12
N SER A 67 -12.17 -1.70 -29.41
CA SER A 67 -13.07 -2.46 -28.53
C SER A 67 -14.46 -1.82 -28.46
N LYS A 68 -15.44 -2.59 -27.98
CA LYS A 68 -16.79 -2.05 -27.70
C LYS A 68 -16.83 -1.28 -26.37
N TYR A 69 -16.05 -1.73 -25.39
CA TYR A 69 -16.00 -1.17 -24.05
C TYR A 69 -14.56 -0.83 -23.66
N ALA A 70 -14.39 0.26 -22.91
CA ALA A 70 -13.13 0.67 -22.34
C ALA A 70 -13.22 0.57 -20.81
N ILE A 71 -12.30 -0.19 -20.20
CA ILE A 71 -12.18 -0.32 -18.73
C ILE A 71 -10.79 0.19 -18.36
N PHE A 72 -10.72 1.23 -17.52
CA PHE A 72 -9.46 1.84 -17.09
C PHE A 72 -9.09 1.37 -15.69
N ALA A 73 -8.23 0.35 -15.61
CA ALA A 73 -7.68 -0.17 -14.36
C ALA A 73 -6.26 0.38 -14.09
N CYS A 74 -6.06 1.70 -14.24
CA CYS A 74 -4.73 2.31 -14.26
C CYS A 74 -4.11 2.55 -12.86
N GLY A 75 -4.89 2.35 -11.79
CA GLY A 75 -4.49 2.59 -10.41
C GLY A 75 -4.39 4.09 -10.04
N PRO A 76 -4.63 4.46 -8.77
CA PRO A 76 -4.65 5.87 -8.35
C PRO A 76 -3.27 6.49 -8.11
N MET A 77 -2.19 5.68 -8.08
CA MET A 77 -0.83 6.11 -7.68
C MET A 77 0.23 5.83 -8.76
N ASN A 78 -0.14 5.90 -10.04
CA ASN A 78 0.73 5.49 -11.15
C ASN A 78 1.67 6.59 -11.70
N LYS A 79 1.41 7.86 -11.38
CA LYS A 79 2.19 8.99 -11.87
C LYS A 79 3.07 9.53 -10.74
N PRO A 80 4.40 9.34 -10.79
CA PRO A 80 5.29 9.86 -9.77
C PRO A 80 5.30 11.39 -9.77
N TYR A 81 5.39 11.99 -8.59
CA TYR A 81 5.61 13.42 -8.43
C TYR A 81 7.09 13.69 -8.16
N MET A 82 7.74 14.37 -9.10
CA MET A 82 9.12 14.82 -8.94
C MET A 82 9.13 16.30 -8.56
N PRO A 83 9.41 16.66 -7.29
CA PRO A 83 9.58 18.05 -6.90
C PRO A 83 10.76 18.65 -7.67
N ARG A 84 10.62 19.91 -8.11
CA ARG A 84 11.70 20.66 -8.75
C ARG A 84 12.38 21.54 -7.71
N PHE A 85 13.70 21.43 -7.61
CA PHE A 85 14.51 22.30 -6.77
C PHE A 85 15.33 23.28 -7.62
N PRO A 86 15.58 24.51 -7.12
CA PRO A 86 16.54 25.39 -7.75
C PRO A 86 17.90 24.71 -7.89
N ASN A 87 18.52 24.81 -9.07
CA ASN A 87 19.83 24.23 -9.39
C ASN A 87 19.92 22.70 -9.26
N GLN A 88 18.80 21.96 -9.35
CA GLN A 88 18.81 20.49 -9.23
C GLN A 88 19.71 19.81 -10.28
N ASP A 89 19.86 20.42 -11.45
CA ASP A 89 20.68 19.99 -12.57
C ASP A 89 22.19 20.11 -12.29
N MET A 90 22.57 20.92 -11.29
CA MET A 90 23.95 21.03 -10.81
C MET A 90 24.33 19.89 -9.85
N PHE A 91 23.37 19.06 -9.41
CA PHE A 91 23.66 17.92 -8.57
C PHE A 91 24.32 16.80 -9.38
N GLY A 92 25.61 16.56 -9.17
CA GLY A 92 26.37 15.53 -9.88
C GLY A 92 26.09 14.09 -9.45
N GLY A 93 25.15 13.87 -8.53
CA GLY A 93 24.74 12.55 -8.05
C GLY A 93 23.44 12.05 -8.68
N PRO A 94 23.10 10.76 -8.50
CA PRO A 94 21.83 10.22 -8.99
C PRO A 94 20.65 10.77 -8.18
N VAL A 95 19.57 11.13 -8.88
CA VAL A 95 18.26 11.45 -8.28
C VAL A 95 17.30 10.31 -8.57
N ILE A 96 16.80 9.66 -7.52
CA ILE A 96 16.01 8.43 -7.63
C ILE A 96 14.61 8.66 -7.06
N HIS A 97 13.59 8.33 -7.84
CA HIS A 97 12.22 8.25 -7.33
C HIS A 97 11.91 6.81 -6.89
N PRO A 98 11.25 6.60 -5.73
CA PRO A 98 10.94 5.25 -5.22
C PRO A 98 10.19 4.34 -6.20
N SER A 99 9.38 4.91 -7.09
CA SER A 99 8.64 4.14 -8.11
C SER A 99 9.51 3.57 -9.23
N ALA A 100 10.77 4.00 -9.33
CA ALA A 100 11.72 3.60 -10.36
C ALA A 100 13.08 3.27 -9.73
N TRP A 101 13.05 2.47 -8.67
CA TRP A 101 14.24 2.08 -7.91
C TRP A 101 15.17 1.18 -8.75
N PRO A 102 16.46 1.53 -8.91
CA PRO A 102 17.43 0.69 -9.62
C PRO A 102 17.75 -0.60 -8.85
N SER A 103 17.90 -1.72 -9.54
CA SER A 103 18.19 -3.03 -8.93
C SER A 103 19.64 -3.18 -8.46
N ASP A 104 20.56 -2.39 -8.98
CA ASP A 104 22.02 -2.50 -8.80
C ASP A 104 22.61 -1.34 -7.98
N LEU A 105 21.78 -0.60 -7.24
CA LEU A 105 22.17 0.59 -6.51
C LEU A 105 23.13 0.29 -5.35
N GLN A 106 24.34 0.84 -5.41
CA GLN A 106 25.35 0.72 -4.34
C GLN A 106 25.29 1.90 -3.37
N LEU A 107 24.98 1.60 -2.10
CA LEU A 107 24.67 2.60 -1.08
C LEU A 107 25.73 2.73 0.03
N THR A 108 26.56 1.71 0.21
CA THR A 108 27.64 1.71 1.21
C THR A 108 28.65 2.84 0.96
N GLY A 109 29.03 3.54 2.03
CA GLY A 109 29.94 4.69 2.02
C GLY A 109 29.37 5.95 1.35
N LYS A 110 28.10 5.96 0.93
CA LYS A 110 27.48 7.11 0.27
C LYS A 110 26.93 8.13 1.27
N LYS A 111 26.76 9.36 0.79
CA LYS A 111 25.94 10.38 1.44
C LYS A 111 24.58 10.42 0.75
N ILE A 112 23.51 10.14 1.48
CA ILE A 112 22.17 9.92 0.94
C ILE A 112 21.22 10.94 1.56
N GLY A 113 20.52 11.67 0.69
CA GLY A 113 19.40 12.53 1.06
C GLY A 113 18.07 11.85 0.73
N VAL A 114 17.19 11.70 1.72
CA VAL A 114 15.80 11.27 1.49
C VAL A 114 14.87 12.46 1.65
N ILE A 115 14.12 12.77 0.59
CA ILE A 115 13.18 13.90 0.60
C ILE A 115 11.76 13.37 0.74
N GLY A 116 11.08 13.78 1.81
CA GLY A 116 9.72 13.36 2.12
C GLY A 116 9.69 12.13 3.04
N GLN A 117 8.70 12.12 3.92
CA GLN A 117 8.52 11.09 4.95
C GLN A 117 7.07 10.55 4.94
N GLY A 118 6.53 10.33 3.74
CA GLY A 118 5.33 9.50 3.57
C GLY A 118 5.64 8.01 3.77
N ALA A 119 4.68 7.12 3.50
CA ALA A 119 4.86 5.68 3.70
C ALA A 119 6.14 5.11 3.05
N SER A 120 6.39 5.41 1.77
CA SER A 120 7.60 4.96 1.09
C SER A 120 8.88 5.56 1.68
N GLY A 121 8.87 6.85 2.04
CA GLY A 121 10.03 7.52 2.63
C GLY A 121 10.39 6.92 3.99
N LEU A 122 9.38 6.63 4.82
CA LEU A 122 9.58 5.96 6.11
C LEU A 122 10.21 4.58 5.95
N GLN A 123 9.68 3.75 5.05
CA GLN A 123 10.22 2.40 4.77
C GLN A 123 11.65 2.46 4.21
N ILE A 124 11.93 3.39 3.28
CA ILE A 124 13.27 3.57 2.73
C ILE A 124 14.25 3.98 3.82
N VAL A 125 13.89 4.93 4.69
CA VAL A 125 14.74 5.35 5.81
C VAL A 125 15.01 4.20 6.77
N GLN A 126 14.02 3.34 7.05
CA GLN A 126 14.20 2.16 7.90
C GLN A 126 15.25 1.18 7.33
N GLU A 127 15.27 0.97 6.01
CA GLU A 127 16.28 0.09 5.38
C GLU A 127 17.63 0.78 5.25
N LEU A 128 17.67 2.06 4.87
CA LEU A 128 18.92 2.83 4.77
C LEU A 128 19.63 3.01 6.11
N ALA A 129 18.89 3.09 7.22
CA ALA A 129 19.46 3.18 8.56
C ALA A 129 20.31 1.95 8.94
N LYS A 130 20.15 0.81 8.24
CA LYS A 130 20.92 -0.43 8.43
C LYS A 130 22.18 -0.48 7.56
N VAL A 131 22.33 0.45 6.60
CA VAL A 131 23.46 0.51 5.67
C VAL A 131 24.52 1.45 6.23
N ASP A 132 25.80 1.10 6.06
CA ASP A 132 26.93 1.99 6.36
C ASP A 132 26.95 3.17 5.36
N CYS A 133 26.20 4.22 5.67
CA CYS A 133 26.06 5.42 4.86
C CYS A 133 25.79 6.65 5.73
N GLN A 134 25.99 7.86 5.19
CA GLN A 134 25.56 9.09 5.84
C GLN A 134 24.16 9.45 5.36
N LEU A 135 23.15 9.27 6.20
CA LEU A 135 21.75 9.52 5.88
C LEU A 135 21.29 10.89 6.40
N THR A 136 20.70 11.71 5.52
CA THR A 136 19.98 12.94 5.87
C THR A 136 18.54 12.87 5.37
N VAL A 137 17.58 13.13 6.25
CA VAL A 137 16.15 13.07 5.91
C VAL A 137 15.56 14.49 5.93
N PHE A 138 14.99 14.92 4.81
CA PHE A 138 14.34 16.21 4.65
C PHE A 138 12.83 16.04 4.85
N VAL A 139 12.35 16.45 6.02
CA VAL A 139 10.94 16.33 6.43
C VAL A 139 10.26 17.69 6.33
N ARG A 140 9.22 17.80 5.50
CA ARG A 140 8.36 19.00 5.47
C ARG A 140 7.26 18.93 6.54
N ASN A 141 6.59 17.79 6.61
CA ASN A 141 5.55 17.49 7.59
C ASN A 141 5.79 16.06 8.07
N PRO A 142 5.91 15.81 9.38
CA PRO A 142 6.06 14.46 9.90
C PRO A 142 4.77 13.67 9.68
N CYS A 143 4.89 12.39 9.30
CA CYS A 143 3.78 11.45 9.29
C CYS A 143 3.55 10.86 10.69
N ILE A 144 2.30 10.53 10.98
CA ILE A 144 1.90 9.79 12.16
C ILE A 144 2.09 8.30 11.83
N ALA A 145 3.26 7.77 12.19
CA ALA A 145 3.59 6.37 11.98
C ALA A 145 3.08 5.54 13.15
N ILE A 146 2.43 4.41 12.86
CA ILE A 146 1.97 3.44 13.86
C ILE A 146 2.74 2.11 13.72
N PRO A 147 2.94 1.35 14.81
CA PRO A 147 3.65 0.09 14.75
C PRO A 147 2.95 -0.92 13.83
N MET A 148 3.69 -1.41 12.83
CA MET A 148 3.18 -2.48 11.96
C MET A 148 3.07 -3.81 12.72
N HIS A 149 3.95 -4.05 13.71
CA HIS A 149 4.11 -5.35 14.38
C HIS A 149 4.23 -6.50 13.36
N GLN A 150 5.21 -6.33 12.46
CA GLN A 150 5.54 -7.34 11.47
C GLN A 150 5.98 -8.64 12.14
N ARG A 151 5.56 -9.77 11.57
CA ARG A 151 6.00 -11.09 11.99
C ARG A 151 5.98 -12.06 10.83
N GLN A 152 6.81 -13.09 10.95
CA GLN A 152 6.74 -14.25 10.07
C GLN A 152 5.49 -15.07 10.36
N LEU A 153 4.94 -15.68 9.33
CA LEU A 153 3.86 -16.66 9.35
C LEU A 153 4.46 -18.02 9.01
N SER A 154 4.12 -19.04 9.80
CA SER A 154 4.42 -20.41 9.38
C SER A 154 3.46 -20.85 8.28
N ASN A 155 3.86 -21.80 7.44
CA ASN A 155 2.96 -22.40 6.45
C ASN A 155 1.68 -22.95 7.11
N ARG A 156 1.81 -23.53 8.31
CA ARG A 156 0.68 -24.02 9.10
C ARG A 156 -0.27 -22.89 9.47
N GLU A 157 0.23 -21.78 10.00
CA GLU A 157 -0.61 -20.61 10.32
C GLU A 157 -1.30 -20.04 9.07
N SER A 158 -0.56 -19.92 7.96
CA SER A 158 -1.13 -19.43 6.71
C SER A 158 -2.20 -20.38 6.14
N GLU A 159 -2.06 -21.69 6.36
CA GLU A 159 -3.06 -22.70 5.96
C GLU A 159 -4.28 -22.67 6.87
N GLU A 160 -4.08 -22.67 8.19
CA GLU A 160 -5.16 -22.64 9.18
C GLU A 160 -6.05 -21.39 9.03
N MET A 161 -5.46 -20.25 8.64
CA MET A 161 -6.19 -19.01 8.41
C MET A 161 -7.22 -19.12 7.27
N LYS A 162 -7.01 -20.01 6.29
CA LYS A 162 -7.92 -20.23 5.16
C LYS A 162 -9.29 -20.73 5.59
N ASN A 163 -9.36 -21.45 6.71
CA ASN A 163 -10.64 -21.88 7.30
C ASN A 163 -11.56 -20.70 7.68
N TYR A 164 -11.00 -19.50 7.85
CA TYR A 164 -11.73 -18.29 8.19
C TYR A 164 -11.91 -17.35 7.00
N TYR A 165 -11.37 -17.65 5.82
CA TYR A 165 -11.37 -16.73 4.68
C TYR A 165 -12.78 -16.35 4.23
N ASP A 166 -13.73 -17.27 4.23
CA ASP A 166 -15.11 -16.93 3.87
C ASP A 166 -15.71 -15.89 4.82
N ALA A 167 -15.49 -16.05 6.13
CA ALA A 167 -15.93 -15.07 7.13
C ALA A 167 -15.18 -13.74 6.99
N ILE A 168 -13.86 -13.79 6.80
CA ILE A 168 -13.00 -12.61 6.61
C ILE A 168 -13.41 -11.83 5.35
N PHE A 169 -13.63 -12.51 4.23
CA PHE A 169 -14.05 -11.87 2.99
C PHE A 169 -15.48 -11.34 3.08
N THR A 170 -16.37 -12.02 3.80
CA THR A 170 -17.74 -11.54 4.04
C THR A 170 -17.70 -10.25 4.86
N GLU A 171 -16.95 -10.23 5.96
CA GLU A 171 -16.78 -9.04 6.79
C GLU A 171 -16.16 -7.88 6.01
N ALA A 172 -15.07 -8.15 5.26
CA ALA A 172 -14.45 -7.13 4.42
C ALA A 172 -15.40 -6.58 3.35
N LYS A 173 -16.25 -7.40 2.72
CA LYS A 173 -17.16 -6.95 1.66
C LYS A 173 -18.39 -6.21 2.17
N PHE A 174 -18.94 -6.65 3.29
CA PHE A 174 -20.29 -6.24 3.70
C PHE A 174 -20.35 -5.62 5.10
N GLY A 175 -19.41 -5.96 5.99
CA GLY A 175 -19.37 -5.48 7.38
C GLY A 175 -18.51 -4.23 7.58
N SER A 176 -17.53 -3.98 6.70
CA SER A 176 -16.60 -2.86 6.82
C SER A 176 -16.75 -1.82 5.71
N SER A 177 -16.75 -0.53 6.08
CA SER A 177 -16.70 0.58 5.12
C SER A 177 -15.33 0.77 4.45
N SER A 178 -14.25 0.23 5.03
CA SER A 178 -12.88 0.35 4.51
C SER A 178 -12.43 -0.86 3.70
N ALA A 179 -13.32 -1.86 3.54
CA ALA A 179 -13.02 -3.15 2.95
C ALA A 179 -11.91 -3.95 3.67
N LEU A 180 -11.70 -3.68 4.97
CA LEU A 180 -10.72 -4.36 5.80
C LEU A 180 -11.44 -5.14 6.93
N PRO A 181 -11.04 -6.39 7.21
CA PRO A 181 -11.73 -7.27 8.17
C PRO A 181 -11.32 -6.97 9.62
N TYR A 182 -11.45 -5.71 10.05
CA TYR A 182 -11.21 -5.32 11.44
C TYR A 182 -12.52 -5.28 12.22
N ASN A 183 -12.45 -5.63 13.51
CA ASN A 183 -13.60 -5.47 14.40
C ASN A 183 -13.88 -3.97 14.59
N HIS A 184 -15.15 -3.58 14.54
CA HIS A 184 -15.55 -2.19 14.75
C HIS A 184 -15.95 -1.95 16.20
N ASN A 185 -15.46 -0.86 16.81
CA ASN A 185 -15.94 -0.41 18.10
C ASN A 185 -17.08 0.61 17.89
N THR A 186 -18.26 0.32 18.42
CA THR A 186 -19.44 1.19 18.30
C THR A 186 -19.54 2.25 19.38
N ASP A 187 -18.69 2.20 20.39
CA ASP A 187 -18.69 3.12 21.51
C ASP A 187 -18.17 4.49 21.11
N LEU A 188 -18.60 5.51 21.86
CA LEU A 188 -18.12 6.88 21.73
C LEU A 188 -17.05 7.15 22.78
N LEU A 189 -15.96 7.79 22.40
CA LEU A 189 -14.84 8.08 23.30
C LEU A 189 -15.32 8.83 24.56
N ARG A 190 -16.23 9.80 24.40
CA ARG A 190 -16.79 10.60 25.51
C ARG A 190 -17.62 9.81 26.52
N CYS A 191 -18.09 8.62 26.16
CA CYS A 191 -18.92 7.77 27.03
C CYS A 191 -18.08 6.78 27.85
N THR A 192 -16.76 6.91 27.84
CA THR A 192 -15.83 6.00 28.52
C THR A 192 -15.04 6.73 29.60
N THR A 193 -14.45 5.97 30.52
CA THR A 193 -13.47 6.44 31.49
C THR A 193 -12.07 6.55 30.87
N GLU A 194 -11.18 7.29 31.51
CA GLU A 194 -9.79 7.41 31.05
C GLU A 194 -9.05 6.07 31.05
N ALA A 195 -9.29 5.23 32.07
CA ALA A 195 -8.70 3.90 32.16
C ALA A 195 -9.14 2.98 31.01
N GLU A 196 -10.41 3.03 30.61
CA GLU A 196 -10.92 2.27 29.47
C GLU A 196 -10.31 2.73 28.14
N ARG A 197 -10.17 4.05 27.95
CA ARG A 197 -9.49 4.62 26.77
C ARG A 197 -8.04 4.19 26.68
N ALA A 198 -7.25 4.42 27.74
CA ALA A 198 -5.85 4.04 27.78
C ALA A 198 -5.69 2.53 27.54
N GLY A 199 -6.51 1.72 28.20
CA GLY A 199 -6.49 0.27 28.01
C GLY A 199 -6.83 -0.17 26.58
N LEU A 200 -7.79 0.49 25.91
CA LEU A 200 -8.08 0.20 24.50
C LEU A 200 -6.93 0.63 23.57
N PHE A 201 -6.41 1.85 23.76
CA PHE A 201 -5.33 2.38 22.94
C PHE A 201 -4.08 1.51 23.02
N GLU A 202 -3.67 1.10 24.23
CA GLU A 202 -2.55 0.18 24.44
C GLU A 202 -2.76 -1.17 23.75
N ARG A 203 -3.96 -1.76 23.85
CA ARG A 203 -4.27 -3.02 23.15
C ARG A 203 -4.16 -2.88 21.64
N LEU A 204 -4.69 -1.79 21.07
CA LEU A 204 -4.67 -1.55 19.63
C LEU A 204 -3.26 -1.21 19.13
N TRP A 205 -2.47 -0.48 19.91
CA TRP A 205 -1.06 -0.19 19.64
C TRP A 205 -0.23 -1.47 19.58
N ASN A 206 -0.40 -2.36 20.56
CA ASN A 206 0.31 -3.64 20.63
C ASN A 206 -0.19 -4.65 19.58
N ARG A 207 -1.46 -4.56 19.13
CA ARG A 207 -1.97 -5.37 18.02
C ARG A 207 -1.33 -5.00 16.67
N GLY A 208 -1.04 -3.72 16.50
CA GLY A 208 -0.42 -3.14 15.30
C GLY A 208 -1.27 -3.17 14.05
N GLY A 209 -0.62 -2.88 12.92
CA GLY A 209 -1.29 -2.70 11.65
C GLY A 209 -2.26 -1.53 11.73
N LEU A 210 -3.46 -1.68 11.15
CA LEU A 210 -4.46 -0.62 11.13
C LEU A 210 -5.43 -0.69 12.30
N GLY A 211 -5.17 -1.50 13.33
CA GLY A 211 -6.09 -1.67 14.47
C GLY A 211 -6.44 -0.37 15.17
N LEU A 212 -5.45 0.52 15.34
CA LEU A 212 -5.64 1.83 16.00
C LEU A 212 -6.58 2.78 15.24
N THR A 213 -6.74 2.60 13.93
CA THR A 213 -7.63 3.45 13.10
C THR A 213 -8.94 2.74 12.74
N GLN A 214 -8.93 1.41 12.60
CA GLN A 214 -10.11 0.65 12.16
C GLN A 214 -10.95 0.09 13.32
N SER A 215 -10.34 -0.19 14.47
CA SER A 215 -11.00 -0.83 15.63
C SER A 215 -11.18 0.08 16.84
N ASN A 216 -11.00 1.38 16.64
CA ASN A 216 -11.05 2.36 17.71
C ASN A 216 -12.44 3.01 17.83
N TYR A 217 -12.65 3.87 18.82
CA TYR A 217 -13.92 4.58 19.02
C TYR A 217 -14.39 5.25 17.73
N ARG A 218 -15.67 5.07 17.38
CA ARG A 218 -16.22 5.46 16.06
C ARG A 218 -16.16 6.96 15.79
N ASP A 219 -16.05 7.78 16.83
CA ASP A 219 -16.00 9.24 16.74
C ASP A 219 -14.59 9.81 16.54
N ILE A 220 -13.52 9.00 16.65
CA ILE A 220 -12.13 9.48 16.47
C ILE A 220 -11.86 10.13 15.11
N ALA A 221 -12.54 9.67 14.05
CA ALA A 221 -12.35 10.21 12.71
C ALA A 221 -13.14 11.51 12.45
N PHE A 222 -14.11 11.85 13.30
CA PHE A 222 -15.09 12.92 13.02
C PHE A 222 -15.21 13.97 14.13
N ASP A 223 -14.77 13.65 15.34
CA ASP A 223 -14.74 14.56 16.49
C ASP A 223 -13.31 14.99 16.82
N LYS A 224 -13.07 16.30 16.86
CA LYS A 224 -11.73 16.85 17.07
C LYS A 224 -11.17 16.53 18.46
N THR A 225 -12.01 16.49 19.49
CA THR A 225 -11.58 16.20 20.86
C THR A 225 -11.22 14.73 21.00
N ALA A 226 -12.03 13.82 20.43
CA ALA A 226 -11.71 12.41 20.38
C ALA A 226 -10.43 12.14 19.57
N ASN A 227 -10.27 12.81 18.43
CA ASN A 227 -9.07 12.71 17.60
C ASN A 227 -7.81 13.18 18.33
N ALA A 228 -7.88 14.33 19.01
CA ALA A 228 -6.78 14.87 19.81
C ALA A 228 -6.37 13.90 20.92
N CYS A 229 -7.33 13.25 21.60
CA CYS A 229 -7.03 12.26 22.63
C CYS A 229 -6.24 11.05 22.10
N LEU A 230 -6.51 10.61 20.87
CA LEU A 230 -5.70 9.57 20.22
C LEU A 230 -4.31 10.10 19.84
N TYR A 231 -4.22 11.34 19.37
CA TYR A 231 -2.95 11.96 19.03
C TYR A 231 -2.04 12.16 20.25
N ASP A 232 -2.60 12.52 21.41
CA ASP A 232 -1.85 12.67 22.66
C ASP A 232 -1.32 11.33 23.20
N PHE A 233 -1.98 10.22 22.84
CA PHE A 233 -1.52 8.87 23.15
C PHE A 233 -0.36 8.41 22.25
N TRP A 234 -0.38 8.81 20.98
CA TRP A 234 0.64 8.48 19.99
C TRP A 234 1.98 9.19 20.28
#